data_AF-A0A926NM50-F1
#
_entry.id   AF-A0A926NM50-F1
#
_cell.length_a   1.000
_cell.length_b   1.000
_cell.length_c   1.000
_cell.angle_alpha   90.00
_cell.angle_beta   90.00
_cell.angle_gamma   90.00
#
_symmetry.space_group_name_H-M   'P 1'
#
loop_
_entity.id
_entity.type
_entity.pdbx_description
1 polymer ?
#
loop_
_entity_poly.entity_id
_entity_poly.type
_entity_poly.pdbx_seq_one_letter_code
_entity_poly.pdbx_strand_id
1 'polypeptide(L)'
;MRYIILVLLCALNLTASAQWWRGDFKDHKRALPIAQVKPLKFKLSTSPAIFAKQKIAKVPLVRTAYNLDASERTVMKSAQHNMRFRQYDLASYDFSELAKIYVLENRLSEAKWYYLQSIQLSKQMNDNPHTITNLVNLGMIKADLGDLAQAQQDLAEARELAFSNSRMDDVRLIDAKVRFVKSNKIWLPKSELRYAEAIEALNKAQ
;
A
#
# COMPACT_ATOMS: atom_id res chain seq x y z
N MET A 1 57.76 11.51 15.30
CA MET A 1 56.97 12.07 14.17
C MET A 1 56.14 11.03 13.41
N ARG A 2 56.63 9.81 13.17
CA ARG A 2 55.97 8.84 12.26
C ARG A 2 54.69 8.18 12.80
N TYR A 3 54.62 7.88 14.10
CA TYR A 3 53.44 7.24 14.71
C TYR A 3 52.31 8.22 15.06
N ILE A 4 52.67 9.48 15.32
CA ILE A 4 51.72 10.54 15.70
C ILE A 4 50.77 10.84 14.54
N ILE A 5 51.29 10.91 13.32
CA ILE A 5 50.51 11.15 12.11
C ILE A 5 49.56 9.97 11.81
N LEU A 6 50.00 8.75 12.09
CA LEU A 6 49.19 7.55 11.86
C LEU A 6 48.01 7.46 12.83
N VAL A 7 48.24 7.78 14.12
CA VAL A 7 47.16 7.88 15.13
C VAL A 7 46.15 8.97 14.76
N LEU A 8 46.63 10.11 14.25
CA LEU A 8 45.78 11.23 13.86
C LEU A 8 44.93 10.93 12.61
N LEU A 9 45.47 10.19 11.63
CA LEU A 9 44.74 9.76 10.43
C LEU A 9 43.69 8.67 10.74
N CYS A 10 43.99 7.75 11.67
CA CYS A 10 43.03 6.75 12.14
C CYS A 10 41.85 7.38 12.90
N ALA A 11 42.10 8.43 13.69
CA ALA A 11 41.04 9.14 14.43
C ALA A 11 40.05 9.90 13.52
N LEU A 12 40.48 10.24 12.30
CA LEU A 12 39.69 11.03 11.34
C LEU A 12 39.00 10.18 10.25
N ASN A 13 39.01 8.85 10.36
CA ASN A 13 38.41 7.92 9.39
C ASN A 13 38.88 8.14 7.94
N LEU A 14 40.07 8.70 7.74
CA LEU A 14 40.71 8.77 6.42
C LEU A 14 41.36 7.43 6.15
N THR A 15 40.88 6.72 5.13
CA THR A 15 41.48 5.45 4.70
C THR A 15 42.94 5.69 4.32
N ALA A 16 43.85 5.04 5.06
CA ALA A 16 45.30 5.13 4.90
C ALA A 16 45.83 4.44 3.62
N SER A 17 45.16 4.65 2.49
CA SER A 17 45.54 4.11 1.17
C SER A 17 46.39 5.07 0.33
N ALA A 18 46.65 6.29 0.82
CA ALA A 18 47.55 7.22 0.14
C ALA A 18 49.01 6.76 0.31
N GLN A 19 49.52 6.02 -0.67
CA GLN A 19 50.93 5.63 -0.83
C GLN A 19 51.83 6.83 -1.18
N TRP A 20 51.60 7.99 -0.57
CA TRP A 20 52.34 9.24 -0.81
C TRP A 20 53.84 9.21 -0.43
N TRP A 21 54.30 8.20 0.31
CA TRP A 21 55.71 8.07 0.71
C TRP A 21 56.54 7.13 -0.17
N ARG A 22 55.89 6.34 -1.05
CA ARG A 22 56.60 5.53 -2.06
C ARG A 22 56.86 6.49 -3.21
N GLY A 23 58.04 7.11 -3.23
CA GLY A 23 58.51 8.00 -4.30
C GLY A 23 58.75 7.29 -5.63
N ASP A 24 57.88 6.35 -6.00
CA ASP A 24 57.90 5.63 -7.28
C ASP A 24 57.19 6.47 -8.37
N PHE A 25 57.55 7.74 -8.48
CA PHE A 25 57.21 8.56 -9.64
C PHE A 25 58.12 8.13 -10.81
N LYS A 26 57.88 6.95 -11.36
CA LYS A 26 58.50 6.58 -12.64
C LYS A 26 57.98 7.53 -13.71
N ASP A 27 58.88 8.13 -14.47
CA ASP A 27 58.55 8.96 -15.63
C ASP A 27 57.82 8.14 -16.68
N HIS A 28 56.49 8.09 -16.59
CA HIS A 28 55.66 7.54 -17.64
C HIS A 28 55.67 8.53 -18.81
N LYS A 29 56.30 8.15 -19.93
CA LYS A 29 56.20 8.90 -21.18
C LYS A 29 54.71 8.99 -21.56
N ARG A 30 54.08 10.15 -21.31
CA ARG A 30 52.71 10.42 -21.74
C ARG A 30 52.65 10.24 -23.26
N ALA A 31 51.71 9.42 -23.72
CA ALA A 31 51.37 9.39 -25.14
C ALA A 31 51.03 10.81 -25.62
N LEU A 32 51.49 11.16 -26.82
CA LEU A 32 51.19 12.45 -27.42
C LEU A 32 49.68 12.68 -27.44
N PRO A 33 49.19 13.86 -27.02
CA PRO A 33 47.76 14.13 -27.06
C PRO A 33 47.27 14.00 -28.50
N ILE A 34 46.19 13.25 -28.69
CA ILE A 34 45.50 13.15 -29.98
C ILE A 34 45.21 14.58 -30.45
N ALA A 35 45.62 14.91 -31.68
CA ALA A 35 45.42 16.24 -32.26
C ALA A 35 43.96 16.65 -32.06
N GLN A 36 43.73 17.80 -31.41
CA GLN A 36 42.38 18.27 -31.13
C GLN A 36 41.65 18.48 -32.44
N VAL A 37 40.70 17.59 -32.74
CA VAL A 37 39.81 17.75 -33.89
C VAL A 37 39.00 19.02 -33.64
N LYS A 38 39.12 19.99 -34.54
CA LYS A 38 38.40 21.26 -34.47
C LYS A 38 36.91 20.96 -34.30
N PRO A 39 36.28 21.36 -33.18
CA PRO A 39 34.88 21.03 -32.97
C PRO A 39 34.04 21.71 -34.05
N LEU A 40 33.27 20.91 -34.79
CA LEU A 40 32.24 21.43 -35.69
C LEU A 40 31.26 22.25 -34.85
N LYS A 41 31.20 23.55 -35.13
CA LYS A 41 30.32 24.50 -34.44
C LYS A 41 28.89 24.27 -34.90
N PHE A 42 28.20 23.29 -34.31
CA PHE A 42 26.76 23.18 -34.45
C PHE A 42 26.12 24.30 -33.62
N LYS A 43 25.43 25.23 -34.26
CA LYS A 43 24.51 26.12 -33.57
C LYS A 43 23.31 25.28 -33.14
N LEU A 44 23.31 24.75 -31.90
CA LEU A 44 22.06 24.29 -31.31
C LEU A 44 21.16 25.53 -31.22
N SER A 45 20.12 25.57 -32.06
CA SER A 45 18.99 26.45 -31.82
C SER A 45 18.32 25.98 -30.54
N THR A 46 18.77 26.49 -29.39
CA THR A 46 18.07 26.35 -28.12
C THR A 46 16.89 27.31 -28.13
N SER A 47 15.97 27.15 -29.08
CA SER A 47 14.61 27.59 -28.83
C SER A 47 14.12 26.74 -27.66
N PRO A 48 13.76 27.32 -26.50
CA PRO A 48 13.09 26.56 -25.47
C PRO A 48 11.77 26.11 -26.10
N ALA A 49 11.68 24.84 -26.49
CA ALA A 49 10.43 24.26 -26.90
C ALA A 49 9.49 24.41 -25.71
N ILE A 50 8.55 25.35 -25.80
CA ILE A 50 7.49 25.52 -24.82
C ILE A 50 6.54 24.36 -25.07
N PHE A 51 6.86 23.20 -24.47
CA PHE A 51 5.93 22.08 -24.43
C PHE A 51 4.78 22.51 -23.55
N ALA A 52 3.61 22.76 -24.16
CA ALA A 52 2.38 22.92 -23.41
C ALA A 52 2.21 21.67 -22.53
N LYS A 53 2.02 21.85 -21.22
CA LYS A 53 1.74 20.74 -20.30
C LYS A 53 0.42 20.10 -20.74
N GLN A 54 0.49 19.05 -21.55
CA GLN A 54 -0.68 18.25 -21.90
C GLN A 54 -1.11 17.50 -20.64
N LYS A 55 -2.32 17.82 -20.17
CA LYS A 55 -2.97 17.05 -19.11
C LYS A 55 -3.35 15.70 -19.71
N ILE A 56 -2.57 14.66 -19.42
CA ILE A 56 -2.94 13.30 -19.78
C ILE A 56 -4.16 12.93 -18.95
N ALA A 57 -5.28 12.60 -19.62
CA ALA A 57 -6.45 12.08 -18.94
C ALA A 57 -6.09 10.73 -18.32
N LYS A 58 -6.26 10.60 -17.00
CA LYS A 58 -6.13 9.30 -16.34
C LYS A 58 -7.32 8.45 -16.77
N VAL A 59 -7.07 7.40 -17.55
CA VAL A 59 -8.12 6.41 -17.85
C VAL A 59 -8.24 5.50 -16.64
N PRO A 60 -9.39 5.46 -15.94
CA PRO A 60 -9.60 4.48 -14.88
C PRO A 60 -9.63 3.08 -15.51
N LEU A 61 -8.84 2.16 -14.97
CA LEU A 61 -8.93 0.76 -15.38
C LEU A 61 -10.28 0.22 -14.90
N VAL A 62 -11.15 -0.13 -15.84
CA VAL A 62 -12.44 -0.77 -15.54
C VAL A 62 -12.16 -2.16 -14.99
N ARG A 63 -12.69 -2.46 -13.80
CA ARG A 63 -12.50 -3.77 -13.18
C ARG A 63 -13.30 -4.84 -13.91
N THR A 64 -12.60 -5.91 -14.25
CA THR A 64 -13.15 -7.13 -14.84
C THR A 64 -12.48 -8.32 -14.16
N ALA A 65 -13.10 -9.49 -14.22
CA ALA A 65 -12.52 -10.70 -13.62
C ALA A 65 -11.11 -11.03 -14.18
N TYR A 66 -10.81 -10.59 -15.40
CA TYR A 66 -9.55 -10.86 -16.09
C TYR A 66 -8.43 -9.88 -15.75
N ASN A 67 -8.71 -8.76 -15.08
CA ASN A 67 -7.71 -7.72 -14.80
C ASN A 67 -7.60 -7.35 -13.30
N LEU A 68 -7.91 -8.30 -12.41
CA LEU A 68 -7.84 -8.10 -10.96
C LEU A 68 -6.41 -7.79 -10.49
N ASP A 69 -5.40 -8.54 -10.92
CA ASP A 69 -3.99 -8.30 -10.55
C ASP A 69 -3.48 -6.92 -11.02
N ALA A 70 -3.81 -6.53 -12.25
CA ALA A 70 -3.47 -5.19 -12.75
C ALA A 70 -4.18 -4.10 -11.93
N SER A 71 -5.46 -4.31 -11.63
CA SER A 71 -6.26 -3.39 -10.81
C SER A 71 -5.68 -3.26 -9.40
N GLU A 72 -5.34 -4.38 -8.75
CA GLU A 72 -4.71 -4.44 -7.42
C GLU A 72 -3.43 -3.61 -7.41
N ARG A 73 -2.51 -3.86 -8.37
CA ARG A 73 -1.24 -3.13 -8.47
C ARG A 73 -1.43 -1.64 -8.63
N THR A 74 -2.41 -1.21 -9.42
CA THR A 74 -2.67 0.23 -9.63
C THR A 74 -3.22 0.90 -8.37
N VAL A 75 -4.16 0.28 -7.68
CA VAL A 75 -4.73 0.82 -6.44
C VAL A 75 -3.72 0.75 -5.30
N MET A 76 -2.90 -0.29 -5.22
CA MET A 76 -1.82 -0.39 -4.24
C MET A 76 -0.80 0.73 -4.42
N LYS A 77 -0.46 1.07 -5.67
CA LYS A 77 0.42 2.19 -5.99
C LYS A 77 -0.19 3.55 -5.63
N SER A 78 -1.50 3.75 -5.85
CA SER A 78 -2.19 4.99 -5.42
C SER A 78 -2.25 5.08 -3.89
N ALA A 79 -2.58 3.99 -3.21
CA ALA A 79 -2.61 3.94 -1.75
C ALA A 79 -1.25 4.31 -1.14
N GLN A 80 -0.16 3.71 -1.65
CA GLN A 80 1.21 4.02 -1.21
C GLN A 80 1.58 5.48 -1.43
N HIS A 81 1.20 6.05 -2.58
CA HIS A 81 1.41 7.47 -2.87
C HIS A 81 0.65 8.33 -1.86
N ASN A 82 -0.64 8.11 -1.70
CA ASN A 82 -1.51 8.90 -0.82
C ASN A 82 -1.05 8.82 0.64
N MET A 83 -0.66 7.64 1.12
CA MET A 83 -0.07 7.46 2.45
C MET A 83 1.26 8.21 2.60
N ARG A 84 2.15 8.16 1.60
CA ARG A 84 3.43 8.88 1.63
C ARG A 84 3.25 10.39 1.71
N PHE A 85 2.23 10.93 1.05
CA PHE A 85 1.90 12.36 1.03
C PHE A 85 0.88 12.77 2.10
N ARG A 86 0.54 11.89 3.05
CA ARG A 86 -0.40 12.15 4.16
C ARG A 86 -1.81 12.55 3.70
N GLN A 87 -2.22 12.08 2.52
CA GLN A 87 -3.57 12.25 1.98
C GLN A 87 -4.46 11.11 2.48
N TYR A 88 -4.85 11.18 3.76
CA TYR A 88 -5.55 10.09 4.44
C TYR A 88 -6.98 9.87 3.93
N ASP A 89 -7.67 10.92 3.50
CA ASP A 89 -8.99 10.82 2.87
C ASP A 89 -8.93 9.87 1.67
N LEU A 90 -8.05 10.19 0.70
CA LEU A 90 -7.88 9.42 -0.53
C LEU A 90 -7.33 8.02 -0.25
N ALA A 91 -6.40 7.89 0.70
CA ALA A 91 -5.87 6.58 1.09
C ALA A 91 -6.95 5.67 1.70
N SER A 92 -7.91 6.22 2.45
CA SER A 92 -9.05 5.46 2.96
C SER A 92 -9.89 4.88 1.82
N TYR A 93 -10.17 5.66 0.78
CA TYR A 93 -10.84 5.17 -0.42
C TYR A 93 -10.02 4.08 -1.11
N ASP A 94 -8.72 4.29 -1.35
CA ASP A 94 -7.87 3.27 -1.98
C ASP A 94 -7.86 1.94 -1.19
N PHE A 95 -7.84 1.98 0.14
CA PHE A 95 -7.91 0.76 0.96
C PHE A 95 -9.27 0.06 0.84
N SER A 96 -10.39 0.80 0.81
CA SER A 96 -11.70 0.21 0.58
C SER A 96 -11.79 -0.43 -0.81
N GLU A 97 -11.11 0.16 -1.80
CA GLU A 97 -11.07 -0.34 -3.17
C GLU A 97 -10.20 -1.59 -3.29
N LEU A 98 -9.05 -1.66 -2.61
CA LEU A 98 -8.27 -2.89 -2.47
C LEU A 98 -9.08 -3.99 -1.80
N ALA A 99 -9.79 -3.68 -0.72
CA ALA A 99 -10.62 -4.66 -0.03
C ALA A 99 -11.68 -5.27 -0.94
N LYS A 100 -12.34 -4.46 -1.78
CA LYS A 100 -13.29 -4.95 -2.79
C LYS A 100 -12.63 -5.89 -3.81
N ILE A 101 -11.40 -5.60 -4.23
CA ILE A 101 -10.65 -6.47 -5.14
C ILE A 101 -10.36 -7.82 -4.47
N TYR A 102 -9.91 -7.82 -3.22
CA TYR A 102 -9.67 -9.06 -2.48
C TYR A 102 -10.94 -9.88 -2.21
N VAL A 103 -12.10 -9.24 -2.05
CA VAL A 103 -13.39 -9.95 -1.99
C VAL A 103 -13.66 -10.68 -3.30
N LEU A 104 -13.42 -10.04 -4.46
CA LEU A 104 -13.59 -10.67 -5.77
C LEU A 104 -12.62 -11.85 -5.99
N GLU A 105 -11.43 -11.78 -5.39
CA GLU A 105 -10.45 -12.87 -5.38
C GLU A 105 -10.71 -13.94 -4.31
N ASN A 106 -11.78 -13.80 -3.52
CA ASN A 106 -12.11 -14.66 -2.38
C ASN A 106 -11.02 -14.69 -1.27
N ARG A 107 -10.16 -13.66 -1.22
CA ARG A 107 -9.13 -13.46 -0.18
C ARG A 107 -9.69 -12.66 0.99
N LEU A 108 -10.69 -13.24 1.66
CA LEU A 108 -11.50 -12.56 2.68
C LEU A 108 -10.69 -12.03 3.89
N SER A 109 -9.64 -12.74 4.30
CA SER A 109 -8.76 -12.30 5.40
C SER A 109 -8.02 -11.00 5.08
N GLU A 110 -7.59 -10.84 3.83
CA GLU A 110 -6.89 -9.63 3.38
C GLU A 110 -7.88 -8.48 3.18
N ALA A 111 -9.05 -8.77 2.60
CA ALA A 111 -10.14 -7.80 2.52
C ALA A 111 -10.51 -7.26 3.92
N LYS A 112 -10.64 -8.13 4.93
CA LYS A 112 -10.88 -7.75 6.32
C LYS A 112 -9.82 -6.76 6.82
N TRP A 113 -8.54 -7.04 6.57
CA TRP A 113 -7.43 -6.18 6.99
C TRP A 113 -7.52 -4.78 6.36
N TYR A 114 -7.74 -4.71 5.04
CA TYR A 114 -7.85 -3.43 4.33
C TYR A 114 -9.09 -2.62 4.71
N TYR A 115 -10.23 -3.27 4.96
CA TYR A 115 -11.41 -2.56 5.48
C TYR A 115 -11.15 -1.97 6.87
N LEU A 116 -10.47 -2.68 7.77
CA LEU A 116 -10.10 -2.13 9.08
C LEU A 116 -9.21 -0.88 8.95
N GLN A 117 -8.21 -0.91 8.06
CA GLN A 117 -7.36 0.26 7.79
C GLN A 117 -8.18 1.43 7.21
N SER A 118 -9.07 1.14 6.26
CA SER A 118 -9.95 2.14 5.65
C SER A 118 -10.86 2.82 6.67
N ILE A 119 -11.48 2.03 7.56
CA ILE A 119 -12.34 2.51 8.66
C ILE A 119 -11.56 3.38 9.64
N GLN A 120 -10.34 2.97 10.00
CA GLN A 120 -9.50 3.73 10.91
C GLN A 120 -9.22 5.14 10.34
N LEU A 121 -8.86 5.22 9.06
CA LEU A 121 -8.62 6.51 8.40
C LEU A 121 -9.92 7.31 8.23
N SER A 122 -11.02 6.69 7.80
CA SER A 122 -12.28 7.40 7.56
C SER A 122 -12.86 7.99 8.86
N LYS A 123 -12.72 7.28 9.99
CA LYS A 123 -13.06 7.80 11.32
C LYS A 123 -12.21 9.00 11.71
N GLN A 124 -10.90 8.96 11.47
CA GLN A 124 -10.00 10.08 11.76
C GLN A 124 -10.37 11.35 10.97
N MET A 125 -10.88 11.16 9.75
CA MET A 125 -11.29 12.25 8.86
C MET A 125 -12.76 12.65 9.03
N ASN A 126 -13.50 12.00 9.93
CA ASN A 126 -14.95 12.17 10.13
C ASN A 126 -15.80 11.93 8.87
N ASP A 127 -15.34 11.06 7.96
CA ASP A 127 -16.11 10.62 6.80
C ASP A 127 -17.09 9.51 7.23
N ASN A 128 -18.19 9.95 7.86
CA ASN A 128 -19.24 9.07 8.36
C ASN A 128 -19.90 8.20 7.26
N PRO A 129 -20.25 8.73 6.07
CA PRO A 129 -20.81 7.92 4.97
C PRO A 129 -19.90 6.77 4.55
N HIS A 130 -18.60 7.04 4.39
CA HIS A 130 -17.62 6.02 4.00
C HIS A 130 -17.39 5.01 5.12
N THR A 131 -17.32 5.49 6.37
CA THR A 131 -17.18 4.64 7.56
C THR A 131 -18.33 3.64 7.69
N ILE A 132 -19.58 4.09 7.51
CA ILE A 132 -20.77 3.22 7.54
C ILE A 132 -20.67 2.13 6.47
N THR A 133 -20.35 2.52 5.24
CA THR A 133 -20.24 1.59 4.11
C THR A 133 -19.17 0.52 4.37
N ASN A 134 -18.02 0.93 4.89
CA ASN A 134 -16.93 0.01 5.19
C ASN A 134 -17.25 -0.91 6.39
N LEU A 135 -17.93 -0.42 7.43
CA LEU A 135 -18.39 -1.25 8.55
C LEU A 135 -19.39 -2.32 8.10
N VAL A 136 -20.32 -1.96 7.21
CA VAL A 136 -21.27 -2.94 6.64
C VAL A 136 -20.54 -4.03 5.84
N ASN A 137 -19.59 -3.64 4.98
CA ASN A 137 -18.82 -4.61 4.21
C ASN A 137 -17.95 -5.50 5.11
N LEU A 138 -17.33 -4.92 6.14
CA LEU A 138 -16.53 -5.65 7.12
C LEU A 138 -17.38 -6.66 7.90
N GLY A 139 -18.57 -6.26 8.34
CA GLY A 139 -19.51 -7.15 9.03
C GLY A 139 -19.92 -8.33 8.16
N MET A 140 -20.18 -8.10 6.87
CA MET A 140 -20.47 -9.17 5.91
C MET A 140 -19.29 -10.13 5.73
N ILE A 141 -18.08 -9.61 5.55
CA ILE A 141 -16.86 -10.44 5.42
C ILE A 141 -16.61 -11.26 6.69
N LYS A 142 -16.81 -10.68 7.87
CA LYS A 142 -16.68 -11.41 9.14
C LYS A 142 -17.71 -12.53 9.25
N ALA A 143 -18.93 -12.31 8.80
CA ALA A 143 -19.94 -13.36 8.75
C ALA A 143 -19.54 -14.48 7.78
N ASP A 144 -19.04 -14.13 6.59
CA ASP A 144 -18.51 -15.10 5.62
C ASP A 144 -17.31 -15.88 6.18
N LEU A 145 -16.49 -15.28 7.04
CA LEU A 145 -15.39 -15.95 7.75
C LEU A 145 -15.84 -16.79 8.97
N GLY A 146 -17.14 -16.80 9.29
CA GLY A 146 -17.72 -17.53 10.42
C GLY A 146 -17.72 -16.77 11.75
N ASP A 147 -17.25 -15.53 11.79
CA ASP A 147 -17.20 -14.69 13.00
C ASP A 147 -18.47 -13.83 13.14
N LEU A 148 -19.58 -14.50 13.46
CA LEU A 148 -20.89 -13.86 13.56
C LEU A 148 -21.00 -12.86 14.70
N ALA A 149 -20.29 -13.08 15.80
CA ALA A 149 -20.31 -12.18 16.95
C ALA A 149 -19.69 -10.83 16.57
N GLN A 150 -18.50 -10.84 15.97
CA GLN A 150 -17.86 -9.61 15.51
C GLN A 150 -18.62 -8.97 14.34
N ALA A 151 -19.24 -9.76 13.46
CA ALA A 151 -20.07 -9.24 12.38
C ALA A 151 -21.27 -8.43 12.89
N GLN A 152 -21.97 -8.94 13.91
CA GLN A 152 -23.10 -8.24 14.53
C GLN A 152 -22.67 -6.96 15.23
N GLN A 153 -21.51 -6.96 15.88
CA GLN A 153 -20.96 -5.78 16.53
C GLN A 153 -20.68 -4.66 15.50
N ASP A 154 -20.01 -4.97 14.39
CA ASP A 154 -19.71 -3.97 13.36
C ASP A 154 -20.99 -3.42 12.71
N LEU A 155 -21.99 -4.27 12.47
CA LEU A 155 -23.28 -3.84 11.92
C LEU A 155 -24.07 -2.97 12.91
N ALA A 156 -23.99 -3.27 14.21
CA ALA A 156 -24.60 -2.43 15.24
C ALA A 156 -23.92 -1.06 15.29
N GLU A 157 -22.59 -1.01 15.24
CA GLU A 157 -21.83 0.23 15.18
C GLU A 157 -22.20 1.06 13.94
N ALA A 158 -22.27 0.43 12.76
CA ALA A 158 -22.69 1.09 11.53
C ALA A 158 -24.09 1.70 11.66
N ARG A 159 -25.01 0.97 12.30
CA ARG A 159 -26.39 1.40 12.52
C ARG A 159 -26.47 2.61 13.44
N GLU A 160 -25.73 2.59 14.55
CA GLU A 160 -25.65 3.72 15.48
C GLU A 160 -25.06 4.96 14.81
N LEU A 161 -23.99 4.79 14.03
CA LEU A 161 -23.39 5.90 13.28
C LEU A 161 -24.34 6.46 12.21
N ALA A 162 -25.07 5.60 11.50
CA ALA A 162 -26.07 6.02 10.53
C ALA A 162 -27.25 6.76 11.19
N PHE A 163 -27.71 6.27 12.34
CA PHE A 163 -28.79 6.88 13.10
C PHE A 163 -28.40 8.26 13.64
N SER A 164 -27.21 8.39 14.23
CA SER A 164 -26.72 9.68 14.76
C SER A 164 -26.50 10.74 13.68
N ASN A 165 -26.23 10.31 12.44
CA ASN A 165 -26.08 11.20 11.29
C ASN A 165 -27.37 11.41 10.49
N SER A 166 -28.54 10.97 11.00
CA SER A 166 -29.84 11.09 10.34
C SER A 166 -29.94 10.39 8.97
N ARG A 167 -29.10 9.36 8.72
CA ARG A 167 -29.02 8.63 7.45
C ARG A 167 -29.95 7.41 7.44
N MET A 168 -31.26 7.67 7.44
CA MET A 168 -32.28 6.62 7.58
C MET A 168 -32.27 5.58 6.44
N ASP A 169 -31.81 5.96 5.24
CA ASP A 169 -31.65 5.02 4.12
C ASP A 169 -30.60 3.95 4.43
N ASP A 170 -29.47 4.36 5.01
CA ASP A 170 -28.42 3.44 5.42
C ASP A 170 -28.88 2.57 6.59
N VAL A 171 -29.64 3.12 7.55
CA VAL A 171 -30.24 2.33 8.64
C VAL A 171 -31.11 1.19 8.09
N ARG A 172 -31.97 1.47 7.09
CA ARG A 172 -32.80 0.44 6.44
C ARG A 172 -31.96 -0.63 5.74
N LEU A 173 -30.89 -0.23 5.06
CA LEU A 173 -29.96 -1.15 4.41
C LEU A 173 -29.25 -2.03 5.44
N ILE A 174 -28.76 -1.44 6.53
CA ILE A 174 -28.06 -2.14 7.61
C ILE A 174 -29.01 -3.14 8.30
N ASP A 175 -30.25 -2.74 8.60
CA ASP A 175 -31.25 -3.63 9.19
C ASP A 175 -31.53 -4.84 8.29
N ALA A 176 -31.56 -4.66 6.96
CA ALA A 176 -31.67 -5.76 6.01
C ALA A 176 -30.45 -6.70 6.05
N LYS A 177 -29.23 -6.15 6.15
CA LYS A 177 -28.00 -6.94 6.31
C LYS A 177 -27.95 -7.69 7.64
N VAL A 178 -28.37 -7.08 8.75
CA VAL A 178 -28.47 -7.75 10.05
C VAL A 178 -29.45 -8.92 9.99
N ARG A 179 -30.61 -8.74 9.34
CA ARG A 179 -31.57 -9.85 9.13
C ARG A 179 -30.95 -10.95 8.28
N PHE A 180 -30.24 -10.60 7.20
CA PHE A 180 -29.53 -11.58 6.37
C PHE A 180 -28.54 -12.40 7.20
N VAL A 181 -27.68 -11.75 7.98
CA VAL A 181 -26.68 -12.41 8.84
C VAL A 181 -27.33 -13.36 9.86
N LYS A 182 -28.48 -12.98 10.43
CA LYS A 182 -29.23 -13.81 11.38
C LYS A 182 -29.96 -14.99 10.72
N SER A 183 -30.50 -14.77 9.52
CA SER A 183 -31.35 -15.75 8.82
C SER A 183 -30.57 -16.84 8.12
N ASN A 184 -29.42 -16.49 7.53
CA ASN A 184 -28.59 -17.46 6.85
C ASN A 184 -27.90 -18.30 7.93
N LYS A 185 -28.22 -19.59 8.04
CA LYS A 185 -27.71 -20.45 9.12
C LYS A 185 -26.44 -21.22 8.72
N ILE A 186 -26.13 -21.23 7.42
CA ILE A 186 -25.00 -21.96 6.84
C ILE A 186 -23.85 -20.97 6.68
N TRP A 187 -23.05 -20.82 7.72
CA TRP A 187 -21.80 -20.06 7.68
C TRP A 187 -20.62 -21.00 7.63
N LEU A 188 -19.52 -20.52 7.07
CA LEU A 188 -18.25 -21.21 7.18
C LEU A 188 -17.87 -21.33 8.67
N PRO A 189 -17.28 -22.45 9.12
CA PRO A 189 -16.73 -22.54 10.47
C PRO A 189 -15.61 -21.49 10.60
N LYS A 190 -15.49 -20.88 11.78
CA LYS A 190 -14.52 -19.81 12.06
C LYS A 190 -13.14 -20.20 11.53
N SER A 191 -12.52 -19.33 10.74
CA SER A 191 -11.26 -19.63 10.03
C SER A 191 -10.13 -20.15 10.94
N GLU A 192 -10.07 -19.72 12.19
CA GLU A 192 -9.12 -20.20 13.21
C GLU A 192 -9.32 -21.68 13.58
N LEU A 193 -10.58 -22.17 13.58
CA LEU A 193 -10.90 -23.56 13.90
C LEU A 193 -10.38 -24.51 12.82
N ARG A 194 -10.31 -24.08 11.56
CA ARG A 194 -9.83 -24.94 10.45
C ARG A 194 -8.37 -25.38 10.61
N TYR A 195 -7.51 -24.47 11.06
CA TYR A 195 -6.10 -24.79 11.27
C TYR A 195 -5.90 -25.57 12.56
N ALA A 196 -6.64 -25.23 13.63
CA ALA A 196 -6.59 -25.96 14.89
C ALA A 196 -7.04 -27.42 14.71
N GLU A 197 -8.19 -27.65 14.06
CA GLU A 197 -8.69 -29.00 13.77
C GLU A 197 -7.75 -29.80 12.86
N ALA A 198 -7.13 -29.16 11.87
CA ALA A 198 -6.13 -29.81 11.02
C ALA A 198 -4.87 -30.22 11.80
N ILE A 199 -4.41 -29.38 12.73
CA ILE A 199 -3.27 -29.68 13.61
C ILE A 199 -3.64 -30.80 14.60
N GLU A 200 -4.83 -30.74 15.20
CA GLU A 200 -5.33 -31.78 16.09
C GLU A 200 -5.47 -33.12 15.36
N ALA A 201 -5.99 -33.13 14.13
CA ALA A 201 -6.06 -34.33 13.29
C ALA A 201 -4.68 -34.89 12.94
N LEU A 202 -3.70 -34.01 12.68
CA LEU A 202 -2.31 -34.41 12.43
C LEU A 202 -1.67 -35.05 13.66
N ASN A 203 -1.90 -34.45 14.85
CA ASN A 203 -1.38 -34.96 16.12
C ASN A 203 -2.06 -36.27 16.55
N LYS A 204 -3.31 -36.52 16.15
CA LYS A 204 -4.05 -37.76 16.43
C LYS A 204 -3.67 -38.92 15.52
N ALA A 205 -3.02 -38.63 14.39
CA ALA A 205 -2.56 -39.62 13.41
C ALA A 205 -1.10 -40.06 13.62
N GLN A 206 -0.38 -39.45 14.57
CA GLN A 206 0.96 -39.84 15.02
C GLN A 206 0.88 -40.74 16.26
#